data_AF-E2IFN1-F1
#
_entry.id   AF-E2IFN1-F1
#
_cell.length_a   1.000
_cell.length_b   1.000
_cell.length_c   1.000
_cell.angle_alpha   90.00
_cell.angle_beta   90.00
_cell.angle_gamma   90.00
#
_symmetry.space_group_name_H-M   'P 1'
#
loop_
_entity.id
_entity.type
_entity.pdbx_description
1 polymer ?
#
loop_
_entity_poly.entity_id
_entity_poly.type
_entity_poly.pdbx_seq_one_letter_code
_entity_poly.pdbx_strand_id
1 'polypeptide(L)'
;HDANQLARIAALGELSTADKILEIGPGLGPLTELLLASGAKVFAIEKDRRFIDFLRDRFANLSNFDLLQDDALAYLKEKDRDWSDWKLISNLPYSVASPILVELALGSRPPERLVATL
;
A
#
# COMPACT_ATOMS: atom_id res chain seq x y z
N HIS A 1 -5.61 -9.76 17.53
CA HIS A 1 -6.11 -10.45 16.33
C HIS A 1 -5.52 -9.83 15.06
N ASP A 2 -5.52 -8.49 14.96
CA ASP A 2 -5.01 -7.76 13.78
C ASP A 2 -3.51 -7.93 13.52
N ALA A 3 -2.65 -7.86 14.54
CA ALA A 3 -1.20 -7.97 14.33
C ALA A 3 -0.77 -9.29 13.65
N ASN A 4 -1.45 -10.40 13.97
CA ASN A 4 -1.20 -11.69 13.32
C ASN A 4 -1.67 -11.71 11.86
N GLN A 5 -2.74 -10.97 11.51
CA GLN A 5 -3.17 -10.84 10.13
C GLN A 5 -2.20 -9.97 9.34
N LEU A 6 -1.75 -8.85 9.91
CA LEU A 6 -0.76 -7.96 9.28
C LEU A 6 0.57 -8.68 9.03
N ALA A 7 1.05 -9.45 10.00
CA ALA A 7 2.25 -10.27 9.83
C ALA A 7 2.08 -11.33 8.73
N ARG A 8 0.89 -11.95 8.63
CA ARG A 8 0.60 -12.92 7.58
C ARG A 8 0.60 -12.30 6.19
N ILE A 9 -0.04 -11.14 5.98
CA ILE A 9 -0.05 -10.49 4.67
C ILE A 9 1.33 -9.99 4.28
N ALA A 10 2.12 -9.46 5.22
CA ALA A 10 3.50 -9.08 4.96
C ALA A 10 4.35 -10.30 4.56
N ALA A 11 4.19 -11.44 5.25
CA ALA A 11 4.88 -12.68 4.90
C ALA A 11 4.48 -13.22 3.51
N LEU A 12 3.19 -13.18 3.17
CA LEU A 12 2.69 -13.57 1.84
C LEU A 12 3.18 -12.65 0.71
N GLY A 13 3.62 -11.43 1.05
CA GLY A 13 4.24 -10.51 0.09
C GLY A 13 5.59 -10.99 -0.44
N GLU A 14 6.26 -11.90 0.28
CA GLU A 14 7.66 -12.33 0.04
C GLU A 14 8.56 -11.11 -0.22
N LEU A 15 8.60 -10.22 0.78
CA LEU A 15 9.21 -8.91 0.67
C LEU A 15 10.74 -8.99 0.57
N SER A 16 11.32 -8.12 -0.24
CA SER A 16 12.75 -7.93 -0.40
C SER A 16 13.12 -6.44 -0.39
N THR A 17 14.40 -6.12 -0.22
CA THR A 17 14.90 -4.74 -0.28
C THR A 17 14.85 -4.13 -1.69
N ALA A 18 14.68 -4.95 -2.73
CA ALA A 18 14.53 -4.50 -4.10
C ALA A 18 13.08 -4.13 -4.47
N ASP A 19 12.12 -4.49 -3.62
CA ASP A 19 10.71 -4.37 -3.95
C ASP A 19 10.20 -2.93 -3.84
N LYS A 20 9.23 -2.62 -4.70
CA LYS A 20 8.37 -1.43 -4.58
C LYS A 20 6.99 -1.89 -4.16
N ILE A 21 6.50 -1.35 -3.05
CA ILE A 21 5.22 -1.73 -2.45
C ILE A 21 4.24 -0.58 -2.60
N LEU A 22 3.06 -0.87 -3.14
CA LEU A 22 1.89 -0.01 -3.07
C LEU A 22 1.05 -0.44 -1.86
N GLU A 23 0.79 0.49 -0.95
CA GLU A 23 -0.14 0.32 0.18
C GLU A 23 -1.31 1.30 0.03
N ILE A 24 -2.54 0.82 0.14
CA ILE A 24 -3.75 1.63 0.02
C ILE A 24 -4.51 1.64 1.35
N GLY A 25 -4.66 2.83 1.92
CA GLY A 25 -5.29 3.01 3.23
C GLY A 25 -4.42 2.50 4.38
N PRO A 26 -3.19 3.01 4.56
CA PRO A 26 -2.30 2.63 5.67
C PRO A 26 -2.90 2.88 7.06
N GLY A 27 -3.86 3.81 7.20
CA GLY A 27 -4.45 4.16 8.49
C GLY A 27 -3.40 4.65 9.49
N LEU A 28 -3.26 3.97 10.63
CA LEU A 28 -2.22 4.27 11.64
C LEU A 28 -0.85 3.66 11.30
N GLY A 29 -0.69 3.02 10.15
CA GLY A 29 0.59 2.47 9.67
C GLY A 29 1.15 1.20 10.32
N PRO A 30 0.37 0.32 11.00
CA PRO A 30 0.96 -0.92 11.54
C PRO A 30 1.41 -1.88 10.44
N LEU A 31 0.76 -1.87 9.26
CA LEU A 31 1.23 -2.63 8.10
C LEU A 31 2.43 -1.92 7.45
N THR A 32 2.32 -0.62 7.21
CA THR A 32 3.42 0.23 6.71
C THR A 32 4.72 -0.01 7.46
N GLU A 33 4.68 -0.11 8.79
CA GLU A 33 5.86 -0.39 9.61
C GLU A 33 6.52 -1.74 9.28
N LEU A 34 5.73 -2.80 9.10
CA LEU A 34 6.24 -4.12 8.71
C LEU A 34 6.84 -4.11 7.29
N LEU A 35 6.20 -3.38 6.37
CA LEU A 35 6.68 -3.24 4.99
C LEU A 35 7.99 -2.45 4.93
N LEU A 36 8.09 -1.35 5.67
CA LEU A 36 9.31 -0.55 5.74
C LEU A 36 10.46 -1.30 6.44
N ALA A 37 10.15 -2.12 7.45
CA ALA A 37 11.14 -2.94 8.15
C ALA A 37 11.79 -4.01 7.27
N SER A 38 11.16 -4.41 6.16
CA SER A 38 11.79 -5.31 5.17
C SER A 38 12.84 -4.60 4.30
N GLY A 39 12.96 -3.27 4.42
CA GLY A 39 13.82 -2.43 3.59
C GLY A 39 13.27 -2.18 2.18
N ALA A 40 12.03 -2.59 1.89
CA ALA A 40 11.36 -2.27 0.64
C ALA A 40 11.05 -0.77 0.54
N LYS A 41 10.86 -0.27 -0.69
CA LYS A 41 10.31 1.07 -0.90
C LYS A 41 8.78 1.00 -0.81
N VAL A 42 8.18 1.79 0.06
CA VAL A 42 6.72 1.83 0.27
C VAL A 42 6.16 3.15 -0.25
N PHE A 43 5.19 3.05 -1.16
CA PHE A 43 4.34 4.15 -1.58
C PHE A 43 2.94 3.92 -1.04
N ALA A 44 2.51 4.77 -0.11
CA ALA A 44 1.21 4.68 0.51
C ALA A 44 0.26 5.77 0.01
N ILE A 45 -1.01 5.41 -0.21
CA ILE A 45 -2.08 6.35 -0.55
C ILE A 45 -3.11 6.37 0.58
N GLU A 46 -3.33 7.53 1.17
CA GLU A 46 -4.29 7.72 2.26
C GLU A 46 -5.18 8.94 1.99
N LYS A 47 -6.48 8.82 2.25
CA LYS A 47 -7.45 9.89 2.02
C LYS A 47 -7.66 10.73 3.27
N ASP A 48 -7.62 10.12 4.45
CA ASP A 48 -7.89 10.79 5.71
C ASP A 48 -6.70 11.64 6.15
N ARG A 49 -6.89 12.96 6.13
CA ARG A 49 -5.87 13.93 6.56
C ARG A 49 -5.34 13.67 7.97
N ARG A 50 -6.17 13.13 8.88
CA ARG A 50 -5.74 12.82 10.26
C ARG A 50 -4.65 11.75 10.28
N PHE A 51 -4.74 10.77 9.40
CA PHE A 51 -3.72 9.74 9.25
C PHE A 51 -2.52 10.22 8.47
N ILE A 52 -2.69 11.11 7.48
CA ILE A 52 -1.58 11.71 6.76
C ILE A 52 -0.60 12.41 7.71
N ASP A 53 -1.11 13.29 8.57
CA ASP A 53 -0.27 14.06 9.49
C ASP A 53 0.46 13.12 10.46
N PHE A 54 -0.23 12.08 10.95
CA PHE A 54 0.35 11.06 11.81
C PHE A 54 1.44 10.23 11.12
N LEU A 55 1.20 9.76 9.89
CA LEU A 55 2.13 8.91 9.14
C LEU A 55 3.38 9.68 8.72
N ARG A 56 3.23 10.96 8.34
CA ARG A 56 4.37 11.84 8.04
C ARG A 56 5.27 12.01 9.24
N ASP A 57 4.71 12.23 10.43
CA ASP A 57 5.50 12.37 11.66
C ASP A 57 6.15 11.02 12.05
N ARG A 58 5.36 9.95 12.07
CA ARG A 58 5.82 8.60 12.47
C ARG A 58 6.96 8.08 11.60
N PHE A 59 6.92 8.34 10.30
CA PHE A 59 7.89 7.80 9.33
C PHE A 59 8.79 8.89 8.70
N ALA A 60 8.86 10.08 9.30
CA ALA A 60 9.58 11.25 8.76
C ALA A 60 11.04 10.99 8.36
N ASN A 61 11.72 10.10 9.09
CA ASN A 61 13.15 9.84 8.92
C ASN A 61 13.43 8.62 8.02
N LEU A 62 12.42 8.01 7.43
CA LEU A 62 12.56 6.82 6.58
C LEU A 62 12.57 7.22 5.11
N SER A 63 13.73 7.14 4.47
CA SER A 63 13.91 7.51 3.06
C SER A 63 13.21 6.56 2.07
N ASN A 64 12.78 5.39 2.55
CA ASN A 64 12.05 4.39 1.77
C ASN A 64 10.53 4.51 1.90
N PHE A 65 10.01 5.62 2.44
CA PHE A 65 8.57 5.88 2.57
C PHE A 65 8.14 7.11 1.76
N ASP A 66 7.21 6.90 0.83
CA ASP A 66 6.51 7.95 0.10
C ASP A 66 5.01 7.91 0.45
N LEU A 67 4.42 9.07 0.78
CA LEU A 67 3.01 9.16 1.18
C LEU A 67 2.25 10.18 0.32
N LEU A 68 1.19 9.71 -0.35
CA LEU A 68 0.26 10.52 -1.11
C LEU A 68 -1.05 10.71 -0.33
N GLN A 69 -1.50 11.97 -0.24
CA GLN A 69 -2.84 12.29 0.25
C GLN A 69 -3.82 12.35 -0.93
N ASP A 70 -4.58 11.28 -1.19
CA ASP A 70 -5.54 11.22 -2.28
C ASP A 70 -6.61 10.13 -2.06
N ASP A 71 -7.69 10.18 -2.84
CA ASP A 71 -8.60 9.05 -3.01
C ASP A 71 -7.95 8.01 -3.94
N ALA A 72 -7.61 6.84 -3.40
CA ALA A 72 -6.90 5.81 -4.14
C ALA A 72 -7.61 5.38 -5.44
N LEU A 73 -8.94 5.27 -5.43
CA LEU A 73 -9.68 4.85 -6.62
C LEU A 73 -9.67 5.94 -7.69
N ALA A 74 -9.83 7.20 -7.28
CA ALA A 74 -9.70 8.34 -8.20
C ALA A 74 -8.29 8.43 -8.77
N TYR A 75 -7.26 8.33 -7.93
CA TYR A 75 -5.86 8.36 -8.33
C TYR A 75 -5.55 7.28 -9.36
N LEU A 76 -5.94 6.02 -9.11
CA LEU A 76 -5.70 4.91 -10.03
C LEU A 76 -6.39 5.12 -11.38
N LYS A 77 -7.63 5.62 -11.39
CA LYS A 77 -8.40 5.88 -12.62
C LYS A 77 -7.94 7.08 -13.44
N GLU A 78 -7.30 8.06 -12.79
CA GLU A 78 -6.89 9.30 -13.44
C GLU A 78 -5.94 9.05 -14.63
N LYS A 79 -5.07 8.05 -14.49
CA LYS A 79 -4.04 7.74 -15.47
C LYS A 79 -3.63 6.27 -15.37
N ASP A 80 -3.50 5.63 -16.52
CA ASP A 80 -2.86 4.33 -16.63
C ASP A 80 -1.38 4.44 -16.21
N ARG A 81 -0.99 3.66 -15.20
CA ARG A 81 0.33 3.71 -14.57
C ARG A 81 0.97 2.33 -14.68
N ASP A 82 2.29 2.33 -14.83
CA ASP A 82 3.05 1.10 -14.86
C ASP A 82 3.30 0.60 -13.43
N TRP A 83 2.59 -0.46 -13.07
CA TRP A 83 2.74 -1.16 -11.80
C TRP A 83 3.50 -2.49 -11.95
N SER A 84 4.05 -2.83 -13.12
CA SER A 84 4.63 -4.18 -13.32
C SER A 84 5.80 -4.50 -12.40
N ASP A 85 6.51 -3.48 -11.92
CA ASP A 85 7.63 -3.62 -10.96
C ASP A 85 7.19 -3.38 -9.50
N TRP A 86 5.89 -3.45 -9.22
CA TRP A 86 5.32 -3.18 -7.91
C TRP A 86 4.52 -4.37 -7.39
N LYS A 87 4.52 -4.53 -6.07
CA LYS A 87 3.60 -5.40 -5.33
C LYS A 87 2.54 -4.54 -4.63
N LEU A 88 1.27 -4.92 -4.69
CA LEU A 88 0.25 -4.37 -3.79
C LEU A 88 0.21 -5.23 -2.54
N ILE A 89 0.54 -4.66 -1.39
CA ILE A 89 0.39 -5.31 -0.09
C ILE A 89 -0.42 -4.39 0.81
N SER A 90 -1.68 -4.75 1.09
CA SER A 90 -2.60 -3.80 1.74
C SER A 90 -3.69 -4.46 2.57
N ASN A 91 -4.00 -3.87 3.72
CA ASN A 91 -5.26 -4.15 4.41
C ASN A 91 -6.33 -3.19 3.87
N LEU A 92 -7.03 -3.60 2.81
CA LEU A 92 -7.85 -2.67 2.02
C LEU A 92 -9.09 -2.19 2.81
N PRO A 93 -9.53 -0.94 2.60
CA PRO A 93 -10.80 -0.48 3.14
C PRO A 93 -11.96 -1.21 2.47
N TYR A 94 -12.78 -1.92 3.25
CA TYR A 94 -13.89 -2.75 2.77
C TYR A 94 -14.82 -2.02 1.77
N SER A 95 -15.08 -0.73 1.99
CA SER A 95 -16.00 0.08 1.17
C SER A 95 -15.55 0.28 -0.28
N VAL A 96 -14.25 0.15 -0.57
CA VAL A 96 -13.66 0.43 -1.90
C VAL A 96 -12.69 -0.65 -2.39
N ALA A 97 -12.53 -1.74 -1.64
CA ALA A 97 -11.53 -2.75 -1.96
C ALA A 97 -11.76 -3.45 -3.31
N SER A 98 -12.99 -3.88 -3.61
CA SER A 98 -13.31 -4.53 -4.88
C SER A 98 -12.98 -3.67 -6.11
N PRO A 99 -13.44 -2.40 -6.21
CA PRO A 99 -13.08 -1.56 -7.35
C PRO A 99 -11.59 -1.26 -7.44
N ILE A 100 -10.85 -1.12 -6.32
CA ILE A 100 -9.39 -0.96 -6.34
C ILE A 100 -8.70 -2.19 -6.94
N LEU A 101 -9.07 -3.40 -6.49
CA LEU A 101 -8.49 -4.64 -7.01
C LEU A 101 -8.78 -4.82 -8.50
N VAL A 102 -10.00 -4.50 -8.95
CA VAL A 102 -10.39 -4.55 -10.37
C VAL A 102 -9.58 -3.56 -11.19
N GLU A 103 -9.45 -2.30 -10.74
CA GLU A 103 -8.68 -1.27 -11.44
C GLU A 103 -7.21 -1.68 -11.62
N LEU A 104 -6.59 -2.20 -10.55
CA LEU A 104 -5.20 -2.66 -10.61
C LEU A 104 -5.02 -3.91 -11.48
N ALA A 105 -5.96 -4.86 -11.44
CA ALA A 105 -5.87 -6.11 -12.20
C ALA A 105 -6.14 -5.93 -13.70
N LEU A 106 -6.99 -4.95 -14.07
CA LEU A 106 -7.34 -4.68 -15.47
C LEU A 106 -6.45 -3.63 -16.14
N GLY A 107 -5.59 -2.94 -15.39
CA GLY A 107 -4.62 -1.98 -15.93
C GLY A 107 -3.66 -2.64 -16.94
N SER A 108 -3.10 -1.84 -17.86
CA SER A 108 -2.24 -2.36 -18.94
C SER A 108 -0.96 -3.03 -18.41
N ARG A 109 -0.51 -2.61 -17.23
CA ARG A 109 0.69 -3.08 -16.53
C ARG A 109 0.35 -3.27 -15.05
N PRO A 110 -0.28 -4.39 -14.67
CA PRO A 110 -0.74 -4.63 -13.31
C PRO A 110 0.44 -4.93 -12.37
N PRO A 111 0.25 -4.82 -11.03
CA PRO A 111 1.22 -5.30 -10.05
C PRO A 111 1.63 -6.75 -10.25
N GLU A 112 2.91 -7.09 -10.05
CA GLU A 112 3.40 -8.47 -10.16
C GLU A 112 2.75 -9.41 -9.12
N ARG A 113 2.31 -8.82 -8.00
CA ARG A 113 1.64 -9.53 -6.91
C ARG A 113 0.64 -8.61 -6.21
N LEU A 114 -0.52 -9.18 -5.89
CA LEU A 114 -1.57 -8.54 -5.11
C LEU A 114 -1.82 -9.41 -3.86
N VAL A 115 -1.49 -8.91 -2.67
CA VAL A 115 -1.85 -9.53 -1.39
C VAL A 115 -2.67 -8.52 -0.61
N ALA A 116 -3.95 -8.84 -0.39
CA ALA A 116 -4.84 -7.96 0.34
C ALA A 116 -5.77 -8.71 1.29
N THR A 117 -6.12 -8.05 2.38
CA THR A 117 -7.25 -8.42 3.26
C THR A 117 -8.39 -7.43 3.07
N LEU A 118 -9.62 -7.91 3.30
CA LEU A 118 -10.90 -7.21 3.13
C LEU A 118 -11.65 -7.15 4.46
#